data_AF-A0AAN9Y3W2-F1
#
_entry.id   AF-A0AAN9Y3W2-F1
#
_cell.length_a   1.000
_cell.length_b   1.000
_cell.length_c   1.000
_cell.angle_alpha   90.00
_cell.angle_beta   90.00
_cell.angle_gamma   90.00
#
_symmetry.space_group_name_H-M   'P 1'
#
loop_
_entity.id
_entity.type
_entity.pdbx_description
1 polymer ?
#
loop_
_entity_poly.entity_id
_entity_poly.type
_entity_poly.pdbx_seq_one_letter_code
_entity_poly.pdbx_strand_id
1 'polypeptide(L)'
;MEPVTLLSEISSNEAPIVDPKQHSFSELALSEGEATNEDRCASHSENLSDPSIAYSKRQLKRLKKIENRQKMRDEWKLQRKLRNKARKTRNKLAKLDLEKTKITPMSNSSRKFAVVIDFSYDELMSPKDLVKCGNQVVRCYSANRRSSNPMQLHFCNFTGKIEAELAKNNGYKKWDIHFHENNYLDVFDDKSKLVYLTSESRNVLDTLEEGKIYIIGGLVDHNAHKGVSYRKAVHEGISHAQLPIKKYIQMKSRSVLTINHVFEILLKVSNGESWAQALPGAVPARFFEAATVKNDEQENDVTETAPAENQDSDTEMHSADETNSCSTPVESPETTENISTE
;
A
#
# COMPACT_ATOMS: atom_id res chain seq x y z
N MET A 1 31.80 -42.69 34.34
CA MET A 1 32.82 -42.91 33.29
C MET A 1 32.66 -41.80 32.28
N GLU A 2 33.69 -40.99 32.08
CA GLU A 2 33.69 -39.87 31.13
C GLU A 2 34.83 -40.08 30.11
N PRO A 3 34.61 -39.82 28.81
CA PRO A 3 35.65 -39.43 27.88
C PRO A 3 35.75 -37.89 27.88
N VAL A 4 36.80 -37.31 28.47
CA VAL A 4 38.13 -37.11 27.86
C VAL A 4 38.08 -36.18 26.64
N THR A 5 38.69 -35.01 26.81
CA THR A 5 38.87 -33.95 25.81
C THR A 5 39.93 -34.31 24.77
N LEU A 6 39.79 -33.77 23.56
CA LEU A 6 40.90 -33.63 22.61
C LEU A 6 40.90 -32.22 22.00
N LEU A 7 41.96 -31.48 22.26
CA LEU A 7 42.27 -30.20 21.64
C LEU A 7 43.13 -30.43 20.39
N SER A 8 42.92 -29.64 19.35
CA SER A 8 43.80 -29.57 18.18
C SER A 8 43.98 -28.12 17.75
N GLU A 9 45.08 -27.51 18.17
CA GLU A 9 45.50 -26.17 17.73
C GLU A 9 46.17 -26.26 16.36
N ILE A 10 45.72 -25.47 15.37
CA ILE A 10 46.54 -25.18 14.18
C ILE A 10 46.48 -23.68 13.85
N SER A 11 47.59 -23.02 14.18
CA SER A 11 48.30 -21.97 13.45
C SER A 11 47.52 -20.81 12.81
N SER A 12 47.78 -19.63 13.36
CA SER A 12 47.61 -18.30 12.79
C SER A 12 48.13 -18.15 11.35
N ASN A 13 47.44 -17.35 10.55
CA ASN A 13 48.10 -16.47 9.57
C ASN A 13 47.18 -15.30 9.21
N GLU A 14 47.51 -14.10 9.67
CA GLU A 14 46.79 -12.85 9.38
C GLU A 14 47.75 -11.88 8.69
N ALA A 15 47.39 -11.41 7.50
CA ALA A 15 48.21 -10.53 6.67
C ALA A 15 47.42 -9.28 6.28
N PRO A 16 47.98 -8.06 6.40
CA PRO A 16 47.22 -6.82 6.24
C PRO A 16 46.93 -6.51 4.77
N ILE A 17 45.65 -6.27 4.46
CA ILE A 17 45.25 -5.71 3.16
C ILE A 17 45.54 -4.19 3.19
N VAL A 18 46.62 -3.80 2.52
CA VAL A 18 46.93 -2.40 2.19
C VAL A 18 46.19 -2.05 0.91
N ASP A 19 45.52 -0.89 0.89
CA ASP A 19 44.71 -0.43 -0.26
C ASP A 19 45.31 0.88 -0.84
N PRO A 20 46.21 0.80 -1.85
CA PRO A 20 46.97 1.96 -2.32
C PRO A 20 46.39 2.57 -3.60
N LYS A 21 45.65 3.69 -3.47
CA LYS A 21 45.48 4.70 -4.54
C LYS A 21 44.89 6.03 -4.06
N GLN A 22 45.72 6.83 -3.40
CA GLN A 22 45.70 8.27 -3.65
C GLN A 22 46.59 8.53 -4.87
N HIS A 23 46.07 9.23 -5.87
CA HIS A 23 46.92 9.94 -6.84
C HIS A 23 46.37 11.36 -7.01
N SER A 24 47.21 12.32 -6.63
CA SER A 24 47.09 13.70 -7.07
C SER A 24 47.19 13.76 -8.59
N PHE A 25 46.40 14.64 -9.21
CA PHE A 25 46.69 15.07 -10.58
C PHE A 25 47.34 16.46 -10.50
N SER A 26 48.57 16.55 -10.97
CA SER A 26 49.37 17.78 -10.89
C SER A 26 49.03 18.74 -12.01
N GLU A 27 48.88 20.01 -11.63
CA GLU A 27 48.96 21.17 -12.51
C GLU A 27 50.35 21.27 -13.16
N LEU A 28 50.42 21.49 -14.49
CA LEU A 28 51.59 22.11 -15.15
C LEU A 28 51.33 22.51 -16.61
N ALA A 29 51.81 23.70 -16.96
CA ALA A 29 52.26 24.21 -18.26
C ALA A 29 51.37 24.06 -19.52
N LEU A 30 51.04 25.21 -20.11
CA LEU A 30 50.97 25.33 -21.57
C LEU A 30 52.39 25.23 -22.15
N SER A 31 52.50 24.75 -23.38
CA SER A 31 53.61 25.11 -24.28
C SER A 31 53.03 25.48 -25.65
N GLU A 32 53.50 26.58 -26.21
CA GLU A 32 53.16 27.04 -27.56
C GLU A 32 54.12 26.40 -28.57
N GLY A 33 53.66 26.22 -29.81
CA GLY A 33 54.50 25.66 -30.87
C GLY A 33 53.89 25.82 -32.26
N GLU A 34 54.52 26.68 -33.07
CA GLU A 34 54.59 26.69 -34.54
C GLU A 34 53.25 26.76 -35.34
N ALA A 35 53.16 27.40 -36.51
CA ALA A 35 54.22 27.84 -37.44
C ALA A 35 53.87 29.15 -38.15
N THR A 36 54.88 29.79 -38.73
CA THR A 36 54.74 30.90 -39.70
C THR A 36 54.47 30.38 -41.11
N ASN A 37 53.67 31.11 -41.91
CA ASN A 37 54.15 31.68 -43.18
C ASN A 37 53.13 32.60 -43.90
N GLU A 38 53.63 33.78 -44.24
CA GLU A 38 53.47 34.52 -45.52
C GLU A 38 52.07 34.74 -46.14
N ASP A 39 51.65 36.01 -46.07
CA ASP A 39 51.14 36.84 -47.16
C ASP A 39 50.27 36.23 -48.28
N ARG A 40 49.05 36.80 -48.42
CA ARG A 40 48.86 37.77 -49.51
C ARG A 40 47.64 38.71 -49.39
N CYS A 41 47.91 39.94 -49.83
CA CYS A 41 46.98 40.99 -50.26
C CYS A 41 46.17 41.71 -49.17
N ALA A 42 46.14 43.05 -49.27
CA ALA A 42 45.61 43.95 -48.26
C ALA A 42 44.37 44.72 -48.74
N SER A 43 43.84 45.53 -47.81
CA SER A 43 42.85 46.61 -47.95
C SER A 43 41.45 46.30 -48.52
N HIS A 44 40.48 46.27 -47.60
CA HIS A 44 39.57 47.41 -47.51
C HIS A 44 39.08 47.69 -46.07
N SER A 45 39.17 48.97 -45.70
CA SER A 45 38.46 49.71 -44.64
C SER A 45 37.92 48.96 -43.41
N GLU A 46 38.35 49.41 -42.22
CA GLU A 46 37.56 49.29 -40.99
C GLU A 46 36.15 49.87 -41.17
N ASN A 47 35.17 49.30 -40.49
CA ASN A 47 33.98 50.03 -40.06
C ASN A 47 33.44 49.43 -38.76
N LEU A 48 33.60 50.18 -37.66
CA LEU A 48 32.99 49.87 -36.38
C LEU A 48 31.53 50.37 -36.37
N SER A 49 30.69 49.66 -35.61
CA SER A 49 29.28 49.97 -35.30
C SER A 49 28.26 49.97 -36.45
N ASP A 50 27.32 49.03 -36.38
CA ASP A 50 25.92 49.23 -36.78
C ASP A 50 25.01 48.49 -35.77
N PRO A 51 24.09 49.17 -35.06
CA PRO A 51 23.20 48.52 -34.11
C PRO A 51 22.00 47.84 -34.78
N SER A 52 21.32 46.96 -34.04
CA SER A 52 20.04 46.35 -34.43
C SER A 52 20.08 45.32 -35.58
N ILE A 53 20.63 44.12 -35.29
CA ILE A 53 20.08 42.89 -35.89
C ILE A 53 18.64 42.72 -35.38
N ALA A 54 17.70 43.27 -36.13
CA ALA A 54 16.28 43.28 -35.80
C ALA A 54 15.68 41.87 -35.95
N TYR A 55 15.77 41.06 -34.88
CA TYR A 55 15.19 39.72 -34.83
C TYR A 55 13.74 39.72 -35.32
N SER A 56 13.46 38.91 -36.34
CA SER A 56 12.12 38.72 -36.90
C SER A 56 11.10 38.43 -35.81
N LYS A 57 9.85 38.87 -35.99
CA LYS A 57 8.72 38.57 -35.08
C LYS A 57 8.61 37.06 -34.77
N ARG A 58 9.04 36.17 -35.68
CA ARG A 58 9.14 34.71 -35.45
C ARG A 58 10.33 34.29 -34.57
N GLN A 59 11.49 34.95 -34.70
CA GLN A 59 12.67 34.72 -33.84
C GLN A 59 12.42 35.21 -32.41
N LEU A 60 11.90 36.44 -32.23
CA LEU A 60 11.52 36.97 -30.92
C LEU A 60 10.51 36.06 -30.19
N LYS A 61 9.49 35.56 -30.91
CA LYS A 61 8.51 34.60 -30.36
C LYS A 61 9.14 33.23 -30.01
N ARG A 62 10.20 32.80 -30.71
CA ARG A 62 10.99 31.60 -30.34
C ARG A 62 11.83 31.85 -29.08
N LEU A 63 12.56 32.97 -29.02
CA LEU A 63 13.38 33.36 -27.87
C LEU A 63 12.54 33.45 -26.58
N LYS A 64 11.45 34.21 -26.59
CA LYS A 64 10.52 34.33 -25.43
C LYS A 64 9.89 32.99 -25.02
N LYS A 65 9.70 32.05 -25.96
CA LYS A 65 9.24 30.67 -25.67
C LYS A 65 10.34 29.79 -25.06
N ILE A 66 11.62 30.01 -25.42
CA ILE A 66 12.79 29.33 -24.82
C ILE A 66 13.03 29.87 -23.41
N GLU A 67 13.02 31.19 -23.24
CA GLU A 67 13.15 31.92 -21.97
C GLU A 67 12.07 31.48 -20.96
N ASN A 68 10.80 31.51 -21.34
CA ASN A 68 9.70 31.01 -20.50
C ASN A 68 9.88 29.52 -20.18
N ARG A 69 10.39 28.70 -21.12
CA ARG A 69 10.73 27.28 -20.86
C ARG A 69 11.94 27.11 -19.94
N GLN A 70 12.85 28.08 -19.84
CA GLN A 70 13.94 28.08 -18.84
C GLN A 70 13.35 28.46 -17.47
N LYS A 71 12.70 29.63 -17.37
CA LYS A 71 12.03 30.12 -16.15
C LYS A 71 11.13 29.04 -15.50
N MET A 72 10.21 28.43 -16.25
CA MET A 72 9.35 27.34 -15.74
C MET A 72 10.13 26.09 -15.30
N ARG A 73 11.24 25.74 -15.97
CA ARG A 73 12.08 24.59 -15.56
C ARG A 73 12.86 24.89 -14.28
N ASP A 74 13.36 26.11 -14.14
CA ASP A 74 14.16 26.51 -12.98
C ASP A 74 13.30 26.79 -11.74
N GLU A 75 12.10 27.33 -11.92
CA GLU A 75 11.07 27.36 -10.88
C GLU A 75 10.67 25.94 -10.46
N TRP A 76 10.40 25.02 -11.40
CA TRP A 76 10.09 23.63 -11.05
C TRP A 76 11.23 22.91 -10.32
N LYS A 77 12.50 23.16 -10.70
CA LYS A 77 13.67 22.71 -9.94
C LYS A 77 13.67 23.30 -8.52
N LEU A 78 13.35 24.58 -8.35
CA LEU A 78 13.30 25.26 -7.05
C LEU A 78 12.17 24.70 -6.17
N GLN A 79 10.94 24.62 -6.67
CA GLN A 79 9.80 23.99 -5.99
C GLN A 79 10.12 22.54 -5.60
N ARG A 80 10.77 21.75 -6.48
CA ARG A 80 11.21 20.38 -6.20
C ARG A 80 12.31 20.31 -5.13
N LYS A 81 13.24 21.28 -5.09
CA LYS A 81 14.23 21.42 -4.01
C LYS A 81 13.55 21.79 -2.68
N LEU A 82 12.65 22.77 -2.68
CA LEU A 82 11.90 23.21 -1.50
C LEU A 82 11.04 22.08 -0.91
N ARG A 83 10.24 21.39 -1.74
CA ARG A 83 9.43 20.23 -1.33
C ARG A 83 10.28 19.08 -0.77
N ASN A 84 11.47 18.85 -1.34
CA ASN A 84 12.42 17.88 -0.79
C ASN A 84 13.05 18.33 0.53
N LYS A 85 13.38 19.63 0.69
CA LYS A 85 13.87 20.20 1.95
C LYS A 85 12.79 20.06 3.02
N ALA A 86 11.57 20.55 2.77
CA ALA A 86 10.42 20.45 3.67
C ALA A 86 10.11 18.99 4.07
N ARG A 87 10.15 18.03 3.12
CA ARG A 87 10.01 16.59 3.43
C ARG A 87 11.13 16.10 4.36
N LYS A 88 12.39 16.49 4.13
CA LYS A 88 13.50 16.16 5.03
C LYS A 88 13.33 16.81 6.42
N THR A 89 12.90 18.08 6.49
CA THR A 89 12.65 18.77 7.77
C THR A 89 11.53 18.11 8.55
N ARG A 90 10.38 17.82 7.91
CA ARG A 90 9.24 17.14 8.53
C ARG A 90 9.62 15.74 9.04
N ASN A 91 10.37 14.98 8.24
CA ASN A 91 10.86 13.66 8.66
C ASN A 91 11.92 13.76 9.78
N LYS A 92 12.70 14.86 9.87
CA LYS A 92 13.61 15.10 11.00
C LYS A 92 12.85 15.51 12.26
N LEU A 93 11.86 16.40 12.15
CA LEU A 93 10.96 16.79 13.24
C LEU A 93 10.25 15.55 13.80
N ALA A 94 9.58 14.76 12.97
CA ALA A 94 8.95 13.51 13.40
C ALA A 94 9.94 12.49 14.02
N LYS A 95 11.23 12.53 13.67
CA LYS A 95 12.26 11.68 14.29
C LYS A 95 12.81 12.25 15.62
N LEU A 96 12.61 13.54 15.89
CA LEU A 96 12.91 14.18 17.18
C LEU A 96 11.71 14.06 18.14
N ASP A 97 10.49 14.16 17.59
CA ASP A 97 9.21 13.89 18.23
C ASP A 97 9.04 12.40 18.62
N LEU A 98 9.85 11.52 18.00
CA LEU A 98 10.21 10.21 18.56
C LEU A 98 11.17 10.34 19.77
N GLU A 99 10.80 11.17 20.74
CA GLU A 99 11.22 10.96 22.13
C GLU A 99 10.94 9.50 22.50
N LYS A 100 11.90 8.87 23.20
CA LYS A 100 12.04 7.41 23.40
C LYS A 100 10.69 6.71 23.64
N THR A 101 10.03 6.31 22.56
CA THR A 101 8.63 5.88 22.62
C THR A 101 8.53 4.67 23.52
N LYS A 102 7.81 4.79 24.64
CA LYS A 102 7.84 3.79 25.71
C LYS A 102 7.36 2.45 25.17
N ILE A 103 8.29 1.51 25.01
CA ILE A 103 8.01 0.16 24.53
C ILE A 103 7.34 -0.61 25.68
N THR A 104 6.03 -0.80 25.58
CA THR A 104 5.30 -1.79 26.37
C THR A 104 5.59 -3.17 25.77
N PRO A 105 6.01 -4.18 26.55
CA PRO A 105 6.04 -5.58 26.09
C PRO A 105 4.63 -6.17 26.10
N MET A 106 4.37 -7.18 25.26
CA MET A 106 3.04 -7.80 25.10
C MET A 106 2.47 -8.31 26.44
N SER A 107 3.33 -8.82 27.32
CA SER A 107 2.99 -9.27 28.69
C SER A 107 2.32 -8.20 29.56
N ASN A 108 2.66 -6.92 29.34
CA ASN A 108 2.24 -5.78 30.14
C ASN A 108 1.13 -4.95 29.46
N SER A 109 0.57 -5.45 28.35
CA SER A 109 -0.58 -4.85 27.69
C SER A 109 -1.84 -4.97 28.56
N SER A 110 -2.63 -3.89 28.69
CA SER A 110 -3.83 -3.90 29.53
C SER A 110 -5.01 -4.67 28.92
N ARG A 111 -4.97 -4.93 27.60
CA ARG A 111 -5.97 -5.68 26.84
C ARG A 111 -5.27 -6.76 26.03
N LYS A 112 -5.75 -8.00 26.10
CA LYS A 112 -5.04 -9.19 25.59
C LYS A 112 -5.71 -9.78 24.35
N PHE A 113 -6.14 -8.91 23.44
CA PHE A 113 -6.48 -9.29 22.07
C PHE A 113 -5.32 -10.05 21.42
N ALA A 114 -5.62 -11.23 20.88
CA ALA A 114 -4.66 -12.09 20.21
C ALA A 114 -4.84 -12.01 18.69
N VAL A 115 -3.72 -12.02 17.96
CA VAL A 115 -3.70 -11.94 16.50
C VAL A 115 -2.62 -12.86 15.92
N VAL A 116 -3.00 -13.62 14.92
CA VAL A 116 -2.14 -14.60 14.23
C VAL A 116 -1.79 -14.08 12.84
N ILE A 117 -0.54 -14.24 12.43
CA ILE A 117 -0.18 -14.26 11.01
C ILE A 117 0.07 -15.71 10.59
N ASP A 118 -0.72 -16.17 9.63
CA ASP A 118 -0.73 -17.53 9.08
C ASP A 118 0.20 -17.64 7.87
N PHE A 119 1.30 -18.37 7.98
CA PHE A 119 2.32 -18.51 6.94
C PHE A 119 2.20 -19.76 6.06
N SER A 120 1.08 -20.47 6.10
CA SER A 120 0.83 -21.66 5.26
C SER A 120 0.76 -21.41 3.73
N TYR A 121 1.16 -20.22 3.26
CA TYR A 121 1.03 -19.77 1.86
C TYR A 121 2.38 -19.56 1.14
N ASP A 122 3.50 -20.06 1.68
CA ASP A 122 4.85 -19.90 1.11
C ASP A 122 5.04 -20.48 -0.31
N GLU A 123 4.18 -21.41 -0.73
CA GLU A 123 4.15 -21.94 -2.11
C GLU A 123 3.30 -21.10 -3.08
N LEU A 124 2.47 -20.16 -2.57
CA LEU A 124 1.66 -19.24 -3.38
C LEU A 124 2.36 -17.90 -3.68
N MET A 125 3.60 -17.73 -3.22
CA MET A 125 4.34 -16.47 -3.34
C MET A 125 5.62 -16.63 -4.16
N SER A 126 5.84 -15.71 -5.10
CA SER A 126 7.16 -15.59 -5.75
C SER A 126 8.21 -15.14 -4.72
N PRO A 127 9.52 -15.41 -4.94
CA PRO A 127 10.57 -14.89 -4.06
C PRO A 127 10.54 -13.36 -3.90
N LYS A 128 10.08 -12.64 -4.94
CA LYS A 128 9.92 -11.17 -4.89
C LYS A 128 8.73 -10.75 -4.02
N ASP A 129 7.76 -11.62 -3.79
CA ASP A 129 6.58 -11.36 -2.97
C ASP A 129 6.75 -11.87 -1.54
N LEU A 130 7.52 -12.93 -1.34
CA LEU A 130 8.00 -13.36 -0.02
C LEU A 130 8.75 -12.22 0.70
N VAL A 131 9.67 -11.55 -0.02
CA VAL A 131 10.35 -10.32 0.46
C VAL A 131 9.35 -9.23 0.84
N LYS A 132 8.22 -9.08 0.11
CA LYS A 132 7.16 -8.12 0.45
C LYS A 132 6.34 -8.57 1.66
N CYS A 133 6.15 -9.87 1.87
CA CYS A 133 5.49 -10.43 3.04
C CYS A 133 6.34 -10.17 4.30
N GLY A 134 7.60 -10.59 4.31
CA GLY A 134 8.55 -10.28 5.40
C GLY A 134 8.62 -8.78 5.71
N ASN A 135 8.69 -7.91 4.69
CA ASN A 135 8.65 -6.45 4.88
C ASN A 135 7.33 -5.89 5.45
N GLN A 136 6.21 -6.61 5.34
CA GLN A 136 4.95 -6.25 6.01
C GLN A 136 4.90 -6.78 7.44
N VAL A 137 5.39 -8.00 7.67
CA VAL A 137 5.49 -8.63 8.98
C VAL A 137 6.40 -7.81 9.92
N VAL A 138 7.54 -7.33 9.41
CA VAL A 138 8.43 -6.36 10.10
C VAL A 138 7.66 -5.10 10.53
N ARG A 139 6.71 -4.61 9.72
CA ARG A 139 5.87 -3.44 10.06
C ARG A 139 4.82 -3.76 11.11
N CYS A 140 4.20 -4.95 11.06
CA CYS A 140 3.27 -5.41 12.09
C CYS A 140 3.94 -5.38 13.46
N TYR A 141 5.10 -6.05 13.59
CA TYR A 141 5.91 -6.01 14.81
C TYR A 141 6.32 -4.58 15.21
N SER A 142 6.81 -3.79 14.25
CA SER A 142 7.22 -2.40 14.48
C SER A 142 6.07 -1.45 14.84
N ALA A 143 4.82 -1.80 14.52
CA ALA A 143 3.62 -1.09 14.98
C ALA A 143 3.26 -1.56 16.40
N ASN A 144 3.16 -2.87 16.61
CA ASN A 144 2.78 -3.48 17.89
C ASN A 144 3.66 -2.99 19.04
N ARG A 145 4.98 -3.03 18.86
CA ARG A 145 6.00 -2.64 19.84
C ARG A 145 6.01 -1.14 20.20
N ARG A 146 5.31 -0.30 19.43
CA ARG A 146 5.13 1.14 19.70
C ARG A 146 3.71 1.48 20.14
N SER A 147 2.83 0.50 20.28
CA SER A 147 1.51 0.68 20.86
C SER A 147 1.61 0.89 22.37
N SER A 148 0.67 1.65 22.95
CA SER A 148 0.50 1.69 24.40
C SER A 148 0.04 0.34 24.93
N ASN A 149 -0.87 -0.34 24.21
CA ASN A 149 -1.29 -1.71 24.44
C ASN A 149 -0.98 -2.56 23.20
N PRO A 150 0.13 -3.32 23.18
CA PRO A 150 0.39 -4.30 22.14
C PRO A 150 -0.66 -5.42 22.15
N MET A 151 -1.08 -5.90 20.98
CA MET A 151 -1.80 -7.17 20.86
C MET A 151 -0.83 -8.33 21.09
N GLN A 152 -1.33 -9.48 21.55
CA GLN A 152 -0.53 -10.71 21.61
C GLN A 152 -0.34 -11.21 20.17
N LEU A 153 0.88 -11.11 19.64
CA LEU A 153 1.19 -11.41 18.24
C LEU A 153 1.79 -12.81 18.12
N HIS A 154 1.13 -13.66 17.35
CA HIS A 154 1.52 -15.03 17.04
C HIS A 154 1.87 -15.17 15.56
N PHE A 155 2.95 -15.89 15.26
CA PHE A 155 3.27 -16.36 13.91
C PHE A 155 3.06 -17.88 13.89
N CYS A 156 2.15 -18.37 13.04
CA CYS A 156 1.84 -19.79 12.92
C CYS A 156 2.18 -20.31 11.52
N ASN A 157 2.51 -21.59 11.40
CA ASN A 157 3.17 -22.20 10.25
C ASN A 157 4.49 -21.49 9.87
N PHE A 158 5.16 -20.86 10.84
CA PHE A 158 6.37 -20.07 10.62
C PHE A 158 7.59 -21.00 10.48
N THR A 159 7.85 -21.42 9.24
CA THR A 159 8.92 -22.35 8.87
C THR A 159 9.51 -21.97 7.50
N GLY A 160 10.53 -22.69 7.04
CA GLY A 160 10.88 -22.71 5.62
C GLY A 160 11.30 -21.36 5.04
N LYS A 161 10.62 -20.92 3.96
CA LYS A 161 11.09 -19.78 3.15
C LYS A 161 10.84 -18.45 3.86
N ILE A 162 9.72 -18.28 4.56
CA ILE A 162 9.42 -17.05 5.31
C ILE A 162 10.33 -16.90 6.54
N GLU A 163 10.74 -18.00 7.20
CA GLU A 163 11.77 -17.88 8.26
C GLU A 163 13.09 -17.41 7.65
N ALA A 164 13.54 -18.01 6.54
CA ALA A 164 14.77 -17.59 5.85
C ALA A 164 14.72 -16.13 5.35
N GLU A 165 13.53 -15.61 5.01
CA GLU A 165 13.34 -14.18 4.71
C GLU A 165 13.41 -13.32 5.97
N LEU A 166 12.72 -13.70 7.05
CA LEU A 166 12.69 -12.93 8.29
C LEU A 166 14.05 -12.94 9.01
N ALA A 167 14.82 -14.03 8.89
CA ALA A 167 16.14 -14.21 9.48
C ALA A 167 17.17 -13.17 9.05
N LYS A 168 16.94 -12.49 7.92
CA LYS A 168 17.72 -11.34 7.45
C LYS A 168 17.62 -10.11 8.37
N ASN A 169 16.68 -10.11 9.32
CA ASN A 169 16.54 -9.07 10.33
C ASN A 169 17.32 -9.47 11.59
N ASN A 170 18.45 -8.80 11.84
CA ASN A 170 19.32 -9.07 12.98
C ASN A 170 18.53 -9.12 14.30
N GLY A 171 18.52 -10.29 14.94
CA GLY A 171 17.86 -10.51 16.22
C GLY A 171 16.35 -10.77 16.17
N TYR A 172 15.76 -11.21 15.04
CA TYR A 172 14.34 -11.59 14.98
C TYR A 172 13.92 -12.61 16.05
N LYS A 173 14.79 -13.57 16.40
CA LYS A 173 14.57 -14.53 17.51
C LYS A 173 14.49 -13.88 18.91
N LYS A 174 14.75 -12.58 19.03
CA LYS A 174 14.58 -11.77 20.26
C LYS A 174 13.41 -10.77 20.14
N TRP A 175 12.56 -10.92 19.13
CA TRP A 175 11.34 -10.12 19.02
C TRP A 175 10.29 -10.63 19.99
N ASP A 176 9.52 -9.70 20.55
CA ASP A 176 8.40 -9.95 21.45
C ASP A 176 7.19 -10.42 20.61
N ILE A 177 7.23 -11.71 20.26
CA ILE A 177 6.32 -12.44 19.35
C ILE A 177 6.30 -13.90 19.78
N HIS A 178 5.14 -14.56 19.70
CA HIS A 178 5.03 -16.01 19.86
C HIS A 178 5.24 -16.70 18.50
N PHE A 179 6.40 -17.31 18.28
CA PHE A 179 6.73 -18.06 17.05
C PHE A 179 6.29 -19.52 17.19
N HIS A 180 5.57 -20.05 16.19
CA HIS A 180 5.09 -21.42 16.15
C HIS A 180 5.29 -22.03 14.75
N GLU A 181 5.90 -23.21 14.69
CA GLU A 181 6.03 -24.00 13.45
C GLU A 181 4.70 -24.67 13.06
N ASN A 182 3.85 -24.97 14.04
CA ASN A 182 2.54 -25.63 13.93
C ASN A 182 1.43 -24.73 13.35
N ASN A 183 0.29 -25.35 12.96
CA ASN A 183 -0.92 -24.62 12.57
C ASN A 183 -1.53 -23.96 13.84
N TYR A 184 -2.22 -22.82 13.70
CA TYR A 184 -2.97 -22.22 14.80
C TYR A 184 -4.04 -23.15 15.40
N LEU A 185 -4.54 -24.13 14.62
CA LEU A 185 -5.43 -25.19 15.12
C LEU A 185 -4.76 -26.08 16.19
N ASP A 186 -3.44 -26.22 16.16
CA ASP A 186 -2.65 -26.99 17.13
C ASP A 186 -2.15 -26.13 18.30
N VAL A 187 -2.06 -24.81 18.09
CA VAL A 187 -1.51 -23.81 19.04
C VAL A 187 -2.58 -23.28 20.00
N PHE A 188 -3.87 -23.39 19.67
CA PHE A 188 -4.97 -22.87 20.47
C PHE A 188 -6.07 -23.92 20.66
N ASP A 189 -6.19 -24.46 21.88
CA ASP A 189 -7.10 -25.57 22.21
C ASP A 189 -8.57 -25.29 21.85
N ASP A 190 -9.02 -24.05 22.04
CA ASP A 190 -10.40 -23.64 21.78
C ASP A 190 -10.57 -23.00 20.39
N LYS A 191 -10.82 -23.89 19.43
CA LYS A 191 -11.18 -23.57 18.04
C LYS A 191 -12.33 -22.56 17.90
N SER A 192 -13.25 -22.43 18.86
CA SER A 192 -14.37 -21.48 18.80
C SER A 192 -13.94 -20.01 18.99
N LYS A 193 -12.72 -19.79 19.48
CA LYS A 193 -12.10 -18.45 19.59
C LYS A 193 -11.50 -17.95 18.28
N LEU A 194 -11.23 -18.84 17.31
CA LEU A 194 -10.54 -18.51 16.07
C LEU A 194 -11.47 -17.81 15.07
N VAL A 195 -11.06 -16.63 14.59
CA VAL A 195 -11.78 -15.82 13.59
C VAL A 195 -10.83 -15.45 12.45
N TYR A 196 -11.00 -16.07 11.28
CA TYR A 196 -10.18 -15.78 10.10
C TYR A 196 -10.66 -14.52 9.36
N LEU A 197 -9.76 -13.55 9.17
CA LEU A 197 -10.06 -12.31 8.46
C LEU A 197 -9.86 -12.45 6.96
N THR A 198 -10.94 -12.28 6.20
CA THR A 198 -10.94 -12.47 4.74
C THR A 198 -12.01 -11.59 4.06
N SER A 199 -11.62 -10.93 2.97
CA SER A 199 -12.46 -10.00 2.19
C SER A 199 -13.70 -10.65 1.56
N GLU A 200 -13.68 -11.97 1.39
CA GLU A 200 -14.72 -12.77 0.75
C GLU A 200 -15.77 -13.32 1.74
N SER A 201 -15.54 -13.19 3.05
CA SER A 201 -16.52 -13.59 4.07
C SER A 201 -17.79 -12.75 3.99
N ARG A 202 -18.97 -13.38 3.99
CA ARG A 202 -20.26 -12.69 4.10
C ARG A 202 -20.45 -11.99 5.45
N ASN A 203 -19.92 -12.57 6.52
CA ASN A 203 -19.98 -12.01 7.88
C ASN A 203 -19.09 -10.77 7.97
N VAL A 204 -19.55 -9.73 8.68
CA VAL A 204 -18.80 -8.47 8.91
C VAL A 204 -18.35 -8.41 10.37
N LEU A 205 -17.10 -8.01 10.61
CA LEU A 205 -16.54 -7.83 11.95
C LEU A 205 -16.89 -6.44 12.50
N ASP A 206 -18.01 -6.31 13.21
CA ASP A 206 -18.49 -5.01 13.70
C ASP A 206 -17.88 -4.59 15.06
N THR A 207 -17.35 -5.53 15.83
CA THR A 207 -16.62 -5.27 17.09
C THR A 207 -15.40 -6.19 17.20
N LEU A 208 -14.46 -5.87 18.11
CA LEU A 208 -13.47 -6.83 18.57
C LEU A 208 -13.87 -7.35 19.95
N GLU A 209 -14.23 -8.62 20.02
CA GLU A 209 -14.43 -9.37 21.26
C GLU A 209 -13.06 -9.73 21.87
N GLU A 210 -12.90 -9.54 23.18
CA GLU A 210 -11.72 -10.01 23.91
C GLU A 210 -11.82 -11.52 24.16
N GLY A 211 -10.69 -12.22 24.17
CA GLY A 211 -10.65 -13.68 24.20
C GLY A 211 -10.88 -14.36 22.84
N LYS A 212 -11.31 -13.63 21.79
CA LYS A 212 -11.20 -14.10 20.40
C LYS A 212 -9.78 -13.90 19.86
N ILE A 213 -9.43 -14.70 18.85
CA ILE A 213 -8.12 -14.76 18.21
C ILE A 213 -8.32 -14.49 16.72
N TYR A 214 -7.76 -13.38 16.21
CA TYR A 214 -7.99 -12.93 14.84
C TYR A 214 -6.85 -13.37 13.91
N ILE A 215 -7.14 -14.12 12.86
CA ILE A 215 -6.13 -14.68 11.95
C ILE A 215 -6.04 -13.84 10.68
N ILE A 216 -4.83 -13.42 10.31
CA ILE A 216 -4.50 -12.73 9.07
C ILE A 216 -3.66 -13.67 8.20
N GLY A 217 -4.06 -13.87 6.95
CA GLY A 217 -3.25 -14.63 6.00
C GLY A 217 -1.95 -13.90 5.66
N GLY A 218 -0.80 -14.55 5.90
CA GLY A 218 0.56 -14.07 5.59
C GLY A 218 0.90 -14.12 4.10
N LEU A 219 -0.03 -13.69 3.24
CA LEU A 219 0.02 -13.84 1.78
C LEU A 219 0.21 -12.49 1.09
N VAL A 220 1.06 -12.47 0.05
CA VAL A 220 1.22 -11.35 -0.89
C VAL A 220 1.13 -11.88 -2.32
N ASP A 221 -0.07 -11.89 -2.87
CA ASP A 221 -0.40 -12.47 -4.18
C ASP A 221 -0.95 -11.46 -5.20
N HIS A 222 -1.05 -10.17 -4.81
CA HIS A 222 -1.76 -9.11 -5.56
C HIS A 222 -3.26 -9.44 -5.81
N ASN A 223 -3.83 -10.28 -4.94
CA ASN A 223 -5.16 -10.87 -5.05
C ASN A 223 -5.35 -11.61 -6.40
N ALA A 224 -4.47 -12.57 -6.66
CA ALA A 224 -4.59 -13.61 -7.67
C ALA A 224 -5.38 -14.81 -7.14
N HIS A 225 -5.09 -15.25 -5.91
CA HIS A 225 -5.70 -16.40 -5.24
C HIS A 225 -6.98 -16.00 -4.46
N LYS A 226 -7.91 -15.34 -5.16
CA LYS A 226 -9.20 -14.85 -4.61
C LYS A 226 -9.86 -15.89 -3.70
N GLY A 227 -10.24 -15.47 -2.50
CA GLY A 227 -10.93 -16.29 -1.50
C GLY A 227 -10.15 -17.51 -0.99
N VAL A 228 -8.82 -17.59 -1.15
CA VAL A 228 -8.04 -18.75 -0.65
C VAL A 228 -8.16 -18.91 0.86
N SER A 229 -7.98 -17.84 1.61
CA SER A 229 -8.15 -17.82 3.07
C SER A 229 -9.59 -18.06 3.52
N TYR A 230 -10.58 -17.59 2.74
CA TYR A 230 -11.98 -17.90 2.99
C TYR A 230 -12.27 -19.41 2.83
N ARG A 231 -11.81 -20.03 1.73
CA ARG A 231 -11.95 -21.47 1.52
C ARG A 231 -11.22 -22.27 2.60
N LYS A 232 -10.02 -21.84 3.02
CA LYS A 232 -9.28 -22.45 4.14
C LYS A 232 -10.10 -22.44 5.43
N ALA A 233 -10.57 -21.26 5.86
CA ALA A 233 -11.35 -21.11 7.07
C ALA A 233 -12.67 -21.91 7.07
N VAL A 234 -13.36 -21.98 5.93
CA VAL A 234 -14.57 -22.80 5.75
C VAL A 234 -14.24 -24.30 5.81
N HIS A 235 -13.18 -24.74 5.14
CA HIS A 235 -12.76 -26.15 5.15
C HIS A 235 -12.29 -26.60 6.55
N GLU A 236 -11.54 -25.76 7.25
CA GLU A 236 -11.11 -26.00 8.62
C GLU A 236 -12.28 -25.88 9.63
N GLY A 237 -13.43 -25.34 9.24
CA GLY A 237 -14.60 -25.19 10.11
C GLY A 237 -14.37 -24.22 11.27
N ILE A 238 -13.76 -23.06 10.99
CA ILE A 238 -13.56 -21.96 11.94
C ILE A 238 -14.39 -20.73 11.54
N SER A 239 -14.60 -19.81 12.48
CA SER A 239 -15.31 -18.56 12.17
C SER A 239 -14.50 -17.71 11.20
N HIS A 240 -15.18 -16.94 10.35
CA HIS A 240 -14.55 -16.03 9.39
C HIS A 240 -15.32 -14.70 9.31
N ALA A 241 -14.62 -13.59 9.04
CA ALA A 241 -15.22 -12.26 8.92
C ALA A 241 -14.46 -11.34 7.93
N GLN A 242 -15.17 -10.41 7.28
CA GLN A 242 -14.56 -9.29 6.55
C GLN A 242 -14.51 -8.06 7.46
N LEU A 243 -13.47 -7.23 7.32
CA LEU A 243 -13.43 -5.92 7.99
C LEU A 243 -14.56 -5.01 7.46
N PRO A 244 -15.13 -4.10 8.28
CA PRO A 244 -16.29 -3.26 7.92
C PRO A 244 -15.95 -2.11 6.96
N ILE A 245 -14.95 -2.28 6.07
CA ILE A 245 -14.40 -1.25 5.18
C ILE A 245 -15.51 -0.49 4.44
N LYS A 246 -16.46 -1.22 3.86
CA LYS A 246 -17.58 -0.67 3.05
C LYS A 246 -18.55 0.20 3.86
N LYS A 247 -18.59 0.09 5.19
CA LYS A 247 -19.42 0.94 6.06
C LYS A 247 -18.82 2.33 6.30
N TYR A 248 -17.50 2.49 6.10
CA TYR A 248 -16.75 3.70 6.50
C TYR A 248 -15.90 4.32 5.38
N ILE A 249 -15.56 3.56 4.33
CA ILE A 249 -14.65 3.99 3.27
C ILE A 249 -15.16 3.55 1.90
N GLN A 250 -15.46 4.53 1.05
CA GLN A 250 -15.58 4.35 -0.39
C GLN A 250 -14.18 4.16 -1.00
N MET A 251 -13.92 2.96 -1.51
CA MET A 251 -12.62 2.55 -2.05
C MET A 251 -12.59 2.68 -3.59
N LYS A 252 -11.54 3.31 -4.14
CA LYS A 252 -11.28 3.40 -5.60
C LYS A 252 -11.03 2.05 -6.30
N SER A 253 -10.99 0.95 -5.54
CA SER A 253 -10.57 -0.37 -6.03
C SER A 253 -11.04 -1.47 -5.06
N ARG A 254 -10.69 -2.72 -5.35
CA ARG A 254 -11.03 -3.90 -4.52
C ARG A 254 -10.75 -3.67 -3.03
N SER A 255 -11.68 -4.08 -2.16
CA SER A 255 -11.59 -3.93 -0.70
C SER A 255 -10.66 -4.98 -0.04
N VAL A 256 -9.49 -5.20 -0.64
CA VAL A 256 -8.49 -6.19 -0.20
C VAL A 256 -7.26 -5.44 0.28
N LEU A 257 -6.93 -5.60 1.56
CA LEU A 257 -5.86 -4.86 2.23
C LEU A 257 -4.63 -5.75 2.42
N THR A 258 -3.47 -5.12 2.55
CA THR A 258 -2.21 -5.82 2.84
C THR A 258 -2.10 -6.16 4.33
N ILE A 259 -1.31 -7.19 4.66
CA ILE A 259 -1.13 -7.75 6.02
C ILE A 259 -0.93 -6.65 7.06
N ASN A 260 -0.02 -5.71 6.77
CA ASN A 260 0.30 -4.61 7.68
C ASN A 260 -0.88 -3.66 7.92
N HIS A 261 -1.69 -3.33 6.89
CA HIS A 261 -2.83 -2.43 7.11
C HIS A 261 -3.93 -3.12 7.90
N VAL A 262 -4.22 -4.41 7.64
CA VAL A 262 -5.17 -5.20 8.46
C VAL A 262 -4.71 -5.22 9.92
N PHE A 263 -3.44 -5.51 10.17
CA PHE A 263 -2.85 -5.49 11.50
C PHE A 263 -2.91 -4.11 12.17
N GLU A 264 -2.55 -3.04 11.45
CA GLU A 264 -2.58 -1.66 11.95
C GLU A 264 -4.01 -1.20 12.28
N ILE A 265 -5.04 -1.65 11.54
CA ILE A 265 -6.45 -1.41 11.87
C ILE A 265 -6.83 -2.12 13.18
N LEU A 266 -6.53 -3.43 13.31
CA LEU A 266 -6.83 -4.19 14.54
C LEU A 266 -6.12 -3.60 15.77
N LEU A 267 -4.87 -3.16 15.61
CA LEU A 267 -4.08 -2.55 16.68
C LEU A 267 -4.74 -1.26 17.19
N LYS A 268 -5.28 -0.45 16.29
CA LYS A 268 -6.00 0.79 16.62
C LYS A 268 -7.33 0.50 17.32
N VAL A 269 -8.13 -0.43 16.80
CA VAL A 269 -9.44 -0.78 17.38
C VAL A 269 -9.29 -1.45 18.75
N SER A 270 -8.34 -2.36 18.93
CA SER A 270 -8.02 -2.94 20.24
C SER A 270 -7.50 -1.90 21.25
N ASN A 271 -6.87 -0.82 20.78
CA ASN A 271 -6.50 0.32 21.62
C ASN A 271 -7.66 1.30 21.88
N GLY A 272 -8.80 1.15 21.21
CA GLY A 272 -10.04 1.88 21.49
C GLY A 272 -10.41 2.94 20.44
N GLU A 273 -9.73 2.99 19.28
CA GLU A 273 -10.24 3.75 18.14
C GLU A 273 -11.49 3.07 17.56
N SER A 274 -12.48 3.85 17.14
CA SER A 274 -13.59 3.32 16.33
C SER A 274 -13.09 2.90 14.93
N TRP A 275 -13.81 1.99 14.25
CA TRP A 275 -13.50 1.63 12.86
C TRP A 275 -13.42 2.84 11.93
N ALA A 276 -14.25 3.87 12.15
CA ALA A 276 -14.26 5.12 11.40
C ALA A 276 -12.98 5.96 11.57
N GLN A 277 -12.26 5.80 12.68
CA GLN A 277 -10.94 6.43 12.91
C GLN A 277 -9.80 5.51 12.46
N ALA A 278 -9.91 4.22 12.77
CA ALA A 278 -8.87 3.24 12.52
C ALA A 278 -8.65 2.97 11.02
N LEU A 279 -9.73 2.83 10.24
CA LEU A 279 -9.65 2.51 8.81
C LEU A 279 -8.97 3.65 8.00
N PRO A 280 -9.37 4.94 8.10
CA PRO A 280 -8.68 6.03 7.40
C PRO A 280 -7.27 6.30 7.94
N GLY A 281 -7.05 6.05 9.23
CA GLY A 281 -5.77 6.26 9.90
C GLY A 281 -4.70 5.19 9.63
N ALA A 282 -5.06 4.03 9.08
CA ALA A 282 -4.15 2.94 8.74
C ALA A 282 -4.04 2.69 7.23
N VAL A 283 -5.12 2.85 6.45
CA VAL A 283 -5.09 2.64 5.01
C VAL A 283 -4.58 3.91 4.30
N PRO A 284 -3.58 3.83 3.38
CA PRO A 284 -3.06 5.03 2.72
C PRO A 284 -4.10 5.74 1.83
N ALA A 285 -4.26 7.05 2.01
CA ALA A 285 -5.28 7.89 1.36
C ALA A 285 -5.42 7.80 -0.18
N ARG A 286 -4.43 7.24 -0.90
CA ARG A 286 -4.53 6.92 -2.33
C ARG A 286 -5.62 5.88 -2.67
N PHE A 287 -6.03 5.05 -1.70
CA PHE A 287 -7.04 4.00 -1.89
C PHE A 287 -8.48 4.54 -1.80
N PHE A 288 -8.68 5.70 -1.18
CA PHE A 288 -10.01 6.28 -0.95
C PHE A 288 -10.47 7.05 -2.18
N GLU A 289 -11.78 7.05 -2.45
CA GLU A 289 -12.41 8.00 -3.36
C GLU A 289 -12.06 9.44 -2.94
N ALA A 290 -11.90 10.36 -3.90
CA ALA A 290 -11.86 11.76 -3.53
C ALA A 290 -13.31 12.20 -3.33
N ALA A 291 -13.64 12.82 -2.20
CA ALA A 291 -14.98 13.36 -1.99
C ALA A 291 -15.29 14.37 -3.10
N THR A 292 -16.22 14.01 -4.01
CA THR A 292 -16.78 14.94 -4.97
C THR A 292 -17.61 15.95 -4.17
N VAL A 293 -17.14 17.19 -4.10
CA VAL A 293 -17.95 18.29 -3.58
C VAL A 293 -19.12 18.46 -4.54
N LYS A 294 -20.27 17.91 -4.17
CA LYS A 294 -21.54 18.40 -4.69
C LYS A 294 -21.78 19.74 -4.01
N ASN A 295 -21.85 20.80 -4.79
CA ASN A 295 -22.51 22.01 -4.34
C ASN A 295 -24.01 21.70 -4.42
N ASP A 296 -24.60 21.25 -3.32
CA ASP A 296 -26.04 21.23 -3.19
C ASP A 296 -26.47 22.70 -2.99
N GLU A 297 -26.89 23.34 -4.08
CA GLU A 297 -27.35 24.74 -4.06
C GLU A 297 -28.65 24.83 -3.26
N GLN A 298 -28.62 25.59 -2.17
CA GLN A 298 -29.77 25.78 -1.31
C GLN A 298 -30.73 26.81 -1.94
N GLU A 299 -31.74 26.33 -2.67
CA GLU A 299 -32.94 27.12 -2.90
C GLU A 299 -33.59 27.40 -1.53
N ASN A 300 -33.67 28.68 -1.15
CA ASN A 300 -34.31 29.10 0.08
C ASN A 300 -35.82 29.21 -0.15
N ASP A 301 -36.58 28.41 0.59
CA ASP A 301 -38.03 28.57 0.72
C ASP A 301 -38.36 29.94 1.36
N VAL A 302 -39.28 30.67 0.75
CA VAL A 302 -39.83 31.93 1.27
C VAL A 302 -41.34 31.91 1.03
N THR A 303 -42.08 31.72 2.11
CA THR A 303 -43.54 31.62 2.11
C THR A 303 -44.21 32.98 1.98
N GLU A 304 -45.16 33.14 1.05
CA GLU A 304 -46.36 33.94 1.33
C GLU A 304 -47.62 33.51 0.55
N THR A 305 -48.73 33.46 1.29
CA THR A 305 -50.15 33.66 0.93
C THR A 305 -50.70 33.35 -0.48
N ALA A 306 -51.67 32.43 -0.53
CA ALA A 306 -52.69 32.34 -1.58
C ALA A 306 -53.78 33.45 -1.41
N PRO A 307 -54.66 33.71 -2.40
CA PRO A 307 -55.85 32.85 -2.57
C PRO A 307 -56.43 32.73 -4.01
N ALA A 308 -57.52 31.95 -4.09
CA ALA A 308 -58.69 32.10 -4.97
C ALA A 308 -58.69 31.50 -6.41
N GLU A 309 -59.51 30.44 -6.53
CA GLU A 309 -60.67 30.33 -7.45
C GLU A 309 -60.52 29.95 -8.94
N ASN A 310 -61.29 28.89 -9.28
CA ASN A 310 -62.15 28.73 -10.48
C ASN A 310 -61.50 28.60 -11.87
N GLN A 311 -62.11 27.94 -12.87
CA GLN A 311 -63.15 26.89 -12.95
C GLN A 311 -63.07 26.32 -14.38
N ASP A 312 -63.54 25.07 -14.60
CA ASP A 312 -63.99 24.55 -15.90
C ASP A 312 -62.98 24.53 -17.09
N SER A 313 -63.23 23.84 -18.20
CA SER A 313 -63.90 22.53 -18.40
C SER A 313 -63.45 21.96 -19.75
N ASP A 314 -63.89 20.72 -20.05
CA ASP A 314 -64.18 20.21 -21.40
C ASP A 314 -63.04 19.97 -22.44
N THR A 315 -63.19 19.09 -23.44
CA THR A 315 -63.92 17.80 -23.61
C THR A 315 -63.52 17.18 -24.98
N GLU A 316 -63.67 15.85 -25.16
CA GLU A 316 -63.67 15.13 -26.46
C GLU A 316 -62.36 15.07 -27.33
N MET A 317 -62.13 14.10 -28.24
CA MET A 317 -62.60 12.69 -28.38
C MET A 317 -61.74 11.90 -29.39
N HIS A 318 -61.72 10.55 -29.27
CA HIS A 318 -61.35 9.55 -30.30
C HIS A 318 -59.89 9.55 -30.86
N SER A 319 -59.34 8.48 -31.44
CA SER A 319 -59.73 7.06 -31.66
C SER A 319 -58.50 6.14 -31.39
N ALA A 320 -58.63 4.89 -30.93
CA ALA A 320 -58.77 3.65 -31.73
C ALA A 320 -58.03 3.66 -33.10
N ASP A 321 -57.19 2.67 -33.47
CA ASP A 321 -56.70 1.49 -32.73
C ASP A 321 -55.19 1.23 -33.07
N GLU A 322 -54.54 0.05 -33.22
CA GLU A 322 -54.93 -1.37 -33.40
C GLU A 322 -53.86 -2.33 -32.80
N THR A 323 -54.13 -3.64 -32.79
CA THR A 323 -53.33 -4.70 -32.14
C THR A 323 -52.00 -5.07 -32.84
N ASN A 324 -51.04 -5.64 -32.08
CA ASN A 324 -50.64 -7.03 -32.34
C ASN A 324 -50.05 -7.72 -31.09
N SER A 325 -50.15 -9.06 -31.04
CA SER A 325 -49.63 -9.93 -29.99
C SER A 325 -48.76 -11.04 -30.59
N CYS A 326 -47.66 -11.40 -29.92
CA CYS A 326 -47.07 -12.72 -30.07
C CYS A 326 -46.33 -13.13 -28.79
N SER A 327 -46.37 -14.42 -28.46
CA SER A 327 -45.82 -14.99 -27.23
C SER A 327 -45.42 -16.45 -27.47
N THR A 328 -44.70 -17.04 -26.52
CA THR A 328 -44.36 -18.48 -26.44
C THR A 328 -43.31 -18.96 -27.48
N PRO A 329 -42.67 -20.14 -27.29
CA PRO A 329 -42.84 -21.09 -26.18
C PRO A 329 -41.59 -21.35 -25.33
N VAL A 330 -41.85 -21.90 -24.14
CA VAL A 330 -40.92 -22.71 -23.35
C VAL A 330 -41.31 -24.17 -23.61
N GLU A 331 -40.35 -25.06 -23.80
CA GLU A 331 -40.60 -26.49 -23.97
C GLU A 331 -39.62 -27.33 -23.15
N SER A 332 -40.16 -28.32 -22.45
CA SER A 332 -39.45 -29.34 -21.68
C SER A 332 -39.97 -30.71 -22.11
N PRO A 333 -39.12 -31.73 -22.28
CA PRO A 333 -39.57 -33.13 -22.37
C PRO A 333 -39.28 -33.91 -21.07
N GLU A 334 -40.12 -34.91 -20.81
CA GLU A 334 -40.07 -35.78 -19.62
C GLU A 334 -39.18 -37.03 -19.84
N THR A 335 -39.14 -37.87 -18.80
CA THR A 335 -38.44 -39.16 -18.73
C THR A 335 -39.00 -40.23 -19.65
N THR A 336 -38.13 -41.14 -20.12
CA THR A 336 -38.47 -42.55 -20.37
C THR A 336 -37.39 -43.47 -19.81
N GLU A 337 -37.80 -44.48 -19.05
CA GLU A 337 -36.97 -45.64 -18.72
C GLU A 337 -36.87 -46.58 -19.94
N ASN A 338 -35.87 -47.48 -19.95
CA ASN A 338 -36.02 -48.73 -20.71
C ASN A 338 -35.14 -49.86 -20.15
N ILE A 339 -35.64 -51.09 -20.24
CA ILE A 339 -35.02 -52.30 -19.67
C ILE A 339 -34.76 -53.33 -20.78
N SER A 340 -33.53 -53.86 -20.84
CA SER A 340 -33.15 -55.18 -21.40
C SER A 340 -31.74 -55.47 -20.85
N THR A 341 -31.38 -56.59 -20.21
CA THR A 341 -31.45 -58.02 -20.58
C THR A 341 -30.86 -58.33 -21.95
N GLU A 342 -29.56 -58.64 -21.99
CA GLU A 342 -29.08 -60.04 -21.89
C GLU A 342 -27.93 -60.12 -20.87
#